data_AF-A0A3B1JJS2-F1
#
_entry.id   AF-A0A3B1JJS2-F1
#
_cell.length_a   1.000
_cell.length_b   1.000
_cell.length_c   1.000
_cell.angle_alpha   90.00
_cell.angle_beta   90.00
_cell.angle_gamma   90.00
#
_symmetry.space_group_name_H-M   'P 1'
#
loop_
_entity.id
_entity.type
_entity.pdbx_description
1 polymer ?
#
loop_
_entity_poly.entity_id
_entity_poly.type
_entity_poly.pdbx_seq_one_letter_code
_entity_poly.pdbx_strand_id
1 'polypeptide(L)'
;EQEVVRSLPPALREPLPLPSPLPSAPHFVAGVVHPWKVAAFERLLWRACRGYIIVDFWEMDEKLEVADTGEMVQWTVFLISFWGEQIGQKVKKICDCFHTHTFAYPESSEERDEILQGLQRRIFDIKTVLSQTECYMQQLLARSVCALPQWRVCVQKCKAVQTVLNLCSPSVTDKCLIAEAWCPVSKLKSGSSVDSFYNRLPAPTSPPTLFNTNSFTSGFQSIVDAYGIASYREVNPAVYTIITFPFLFAVMFGDVGHGFLMTLAALWMLLEERDQKMRESTNEMWRMIFGGRYLILLMGLFSIYTGAVYNECFSKGLSPLPSGWHLKPMIQHYNWSDDTLRENQYLALDPNVTGVFQGPYPFGIDPLSEVLWVMVMRISLSWQGYIGSVILAVIFSFFAMLTVSILLVMEGLSAFLHALRLHW
;
A
#
# COMPACT_ATOMS: atom_id res chain seq x y z
N GLU A 1 36.98 25.13 50.08
CA GLU A 1 35.80 25.81 50.64
C GLU A 1 35.67 25.45 52.12
N GLN A 2 36.51 26.09 52.92
CA GLN A 2 36.48 26.05 54.38
C GLN A 2 35.97 27.42 54.82
N GLU A 3 34.66 27.61 54.96
CA GLU A 3 34.05 28.75 55.70
C GLU A 3 32.50 28.80 55.59
N VAL A 4 31.77 27.69 55.82
CA VAL A 4 30.28 27.77 55.90
C VAL A 4 29.67 26.86 56.99
N VAL A 5 30.45 26.43 58.00
CA VAL A 5 29.89 25.65 59.12
C VAL A 5 30.23 26.31 60.46
N ARG A 6 29.76 27.55 60.62
CA ARG A 6 29.65 28.22 61.92
C ARG A 6 28.30 28.94 62.03
N SER A 7 27.23 28.17 62.24
CA SER A 7 25.99 28.66 62.88
C SER A 7 24.99 27.51 63.07
N LEU A 8 24.96 26.88 64.26
CA LEU A 8 23.79 26.22 64.87
C LEU A 8 24.07 25.95 66.39
N PRO A 9 23.04 25.93 67.25
CA PRO A 9 23.09 26.34 68.68
C PRO A 9 23.61 25.28 69.70
N PRO A 10 23.94 25.69 70.94
CA PRO A 10 24.61 24.87 71.96
C PRO A 10 23.59 24.16 72.86
N ALA A 11 23.00 23.08 72.40
CA ALA A 11 22.17 22.22 73.25
C ALA A 11 22.28 20.77 72.77
N LEU A 12 23.42 20.13 73.07
CA LEU A 12 23.66 18.68 73.00
C LEU A 12 25.04 18.33 73.62
N ARG A 13 25.51 19.09 74.62
CA ARG A 13 26.68 18.73 75.43
C ARG A 13 26.24 17.91 76.64
N GLU A 14 25.94 16.64 76.42
CA GLU A 14 26.06 15.58 77.44
C GLU A 14 26.78 14.38 76.80
N PRO A 15 27.76 13.75 77.49
CA PRO A 15 28.50 12.64 76.93
C PRO A 15 27.63 11.36 76.99
N LEU A 16 27.18 10.88 75.83
CA LEU A 16 26.63 9.53 75.71
C LEU A 16 27.78 8.49 75.82
N PRO A 17 27.56 7.35 76.49
CA PRO A 17 28.62 6.39 76.81
C PRO A 17 29.15 5.71 75.54
N LEU A 18 30.45 5.43 75.53
CA LEU A 18 31.14 4.62 74.50
C LEU A 18 30.37 3.32 74.22
N PRO A 19 30.00 3.01 72.95
CA PRO A 19 29.69 1.65 72.58
C PRO A 19 30.99 0.88 72.34
N SER A 20 31.08 -0.30 72.95
CA SER A 20 32.07 -1.35 72.71
C SER A 20 31.90 -1.99 71.31
N PRO A 21 32.73 -3.00 70.99
CA PRO A 21 33.92 -2.97 70.13
C PRO A 21 33.60 -2.78 68.62
N LEU A 22 34.64 -2.70 67.78
CA LEU A 22 34.61 -2.45 66.32
C LEU A 22 33.31 -2.89 65.59
N PRO A 23 32.70 -2.04 64.75
CA PRO A 23 31.53 -2.42 63.99
C PRO A 23 31.88 -3.61 63.08
N SER A 24 31.00 -4.61 63.08
CA SER A 24 31.06 -5.73 62.13
C SER A 24 31.19 -5.20 60.70
N ALA A 25 32.02 -5.88 59.90
CA ALA A 25 32.21 -5.51 58.50
C ALA A 25 30.86 -5.40 57.78
N PRO A 26 30.65 -4.38 56.93
CA PRO A 26 29.43 -4.25 56.15
C PRO A 26 29.28 -5.45 55.21
N HIS A 27 28.07 -5.97 55.08
CA HIS A 27 27.76 -7.01 54.10
C HIS A 27 27.28 -6.36 52.80
N PHE A 28 27.62 -6.99 51.67
CA PHE A 28 27.29 -6.49 50.33
C PHE A 28 26.37 -7.47 49.60
N VAL A 29 25.41 -6.92 48.86
CA VAL A 29 24.60 -7.65 47.88
C VAL A 29 24.65 -6.90 46.56
N ALA A 30 25.08 -7.58 45.51
CA ALA A 30 25.08 -7.06 44.15
C ALA A 30 24.00 -7.78 43.33
N GLY A 31 23.45 -7.09 42.34
CA GLY A 31 22.46 -7.70 41.45
C GLY A 31 22.11 -6.81 40.27
N VAL A 32 21.20 -7.32 39.44
CA VAL A 32 20.73 -6.64 38.24
C VAL A 32 19.22 -6.50 38.28
N VAL A 33 18.73 -5.31 37.95
CA VAL A 33 17.31 -4.95 37.93
C VAL A 33 16.96 -4.28 36.60
N HIS A 34 15.74 -4.51 36.13
CA HIS A 34 15.25 -3.88 34.91
C HIS A 34 15.00 -2.38 35.16
N PRO A 35 15.36 -1.47 34.21
CA PRO A 35 15.30 -0.02 34.38
C PRO A 35 14.00 0.54 34.97
N TRP A 36 12.85 0.14 34.43
CA TRP A 36 11.53 0.58 34.91
C TRP A 36 11.24 0.24 36.38
N LYS A 37 11.88 -0.79 36.94
CA LYS A 37 11.71 -1.23 38.33
C LYS A 37 12.62 -0.48 39.30
N VAL A 38 13.66 0.22 38.81
CA VAL A 38 14.69 0.88 39.65
C VAL A 38 14.05 1.84 40.65
N ALA A 39 13.22 2.77 40.18
CA ALA A 39 12.60 3.77 41.05
C ALA A 39 11.66 3.17 42.12
N ALA A 40 10.96 2.08 41.79
CA ALA A 40 10.10 1.39 42.75
C ALA A 40 10.91 0.57 43.77
N PHE A 41 11.98 -0.07 43.30
CA PHE A 41 12.90 -0.86 44.11
C PHE A 41 13.63 0.00 45.15
N GLU A 42 14.19 1.14 44.73
CA GLU A 42 14.87 2.10 45.61
C GLU A 42 13.95 2.63 46.72
N ARG A 43 12.72 3.03 46.35
CA ARG A 43 11.73 3.53 47.31
C ARG A 43 11.35 2.48 48.35
N LEU A 44 11.21 1.21 47.96
CA LEU A 44 10.86 0.15 48.89
C LEU A 44 12.03 -0.17 49.83
N LEU A 45 13.24 -0.24 49.30
CA LEU A 45 14.47 -0.44 50.08
C LEU A 45 14.63 0.65 51.14
N TRP A 46 14.46 1.92 50.77
CA TRP A 46 14.53 3.05 51.69
C TRP A 46 13.48 2.96 52.81
N ARG A 47 12.23 2.65 52.46
CA ARG A 47 11.12 2.55 53.43
C ARG A 47 11.29 1.38 54.39
N ALA A 48 11.68 0.21 53.89
CA ALA A 48 11.80 -1.01 54.70
C ALA A 48 13.03 -0.98 55.64
N CYS A 49 14.12 -0.36 55.18
CA CYS A 49 15.39 -0.31 55.90
C CYS A 49 15.64 1.01 56.62
N ARG A 50 14.73 1.99 56.55
CA ARG A 50 14.76 3.27 57.27
C ARG A 50 16.11 4.02 57.17
N GLY A 51 16.77 3.94 56.02
CA GLY A 51 18.05 4.61 55.77
C GLY A 51 19.30 3.91 56.30
N TYR A 52 19.21 2.70 56.83
CA TYR A 52 20.38 1.90 57.27
C TYR A 52 21.10 1.15 56.13
N ILE A 53 20.93 1.60 54.89
CA ILE A 53 21.53 0.98 53.70
C ILE A 53 22.12 2.07 52.81
N ILE A 54 23.18 1.73 52.10
CA ILE A 54 23.73 2.53 51.00
C ILE A 54 23.53 1.73 49.73
N VAL A 55 22.94 2.37 48.71
CA VAL A 55 22.61 1.73 47.44
C VAL A 55 23.20 2.58 46.31
N ASP A 56 23.99 1.94 45.46
CA ASP A 56 24.50 2.55 44.23
C ASP A 56 23.93 1.81 43.02
N PHE A 57 23.48 2.58 42.03
CA PHE A 57 22.97 2.06 40.76
C PHE A 57 23.91 2.45 39.61
N TRP A 58 24.19 1.49 38.74
CA TRP A 58 25.06 1.65 37.59
C TRP A 58 24.36 1.07 36.36
N GLU A 59 24.11 1.90 35.34
CA GLU A 59 23.56 1.42 34.08
C GLU A 59 24.65 0.69 33.28
N MET A 60 24.30 -0.46 32.69
CA MET A 60 25.22 -1.19 31.82
C MET A 60 25.40 -0.44 30.50
N ASP A 61 26.62 -0.48 29.95
CA ASP A 61 26.92 0.14 28.65
C ASP A 61 26.27 -0.62 27.49
N GLU A 62 26.17 -1.95 27.60
CA GLU A 62 25.60 -2.82 26.56
C GLU A 62 24.12 -3.11 26.82
N LYS A 63 23.33 -3.07 25.74
CA LYS A 63 21.92 -3.51 25.76
C LYS A 63 21.88 -5.02 25.54
N LEU A 64 21.12 -5.72 26.37
CA LEU A 64 20.95 -7.17 26.29
C LEU A 64 19.54 -7.49 25.82
N GLU A 65 19.44 -8.50 24.95
CA GLU A 65 18.16 -9.02 24.48
C GLU A 65 17.52 -9.88 25.56
N VAL A 66 16.25 -9.62 25.87
CA VAL A 66 15.47 -10.47 26.75
C VAL A 66 14.97 -11.67 25.94
N ALA A 67 15.36 -12.89 26.36
CA ALA A 67 15.08 -14.13 25.63
C ALA A 67 13.59 -14.38 25.33
N ASP A 68 12.68 -13.89 26.16
CA ASP A 68 11.23 -14.13 26.03
C ASP A 68 10.53 -13.11 25.12
N THR A 69 11.01 -11.86 25.07
CA THR A 69 10.35 -10.75 24.34
C THR A 69 11.11 -10.30 23.10
N GLY A 70 12.40 -10.64 22.98
CA GLY A 70 13.28 -10.15 21.90
C GLY A 70 13.58 -8.66 21.99
N GLU A 71 13.24 -8.01 23.10
CA GLU A 71 13.48 -6.58 23.29
C GLU A 71 14.90 -6.32 23.82
N MET A 72 15.54 -5.30 23.26
CA MET A 72 16.86 -4.84 23.68
C MET A 72 16.72 -3.91 24.89
N VAL A 73 17.07 -4.40 26.07
CA VAL A 73 16.96 -3.66 27.34
C VAL A 73 18.35 -3.36 27.88
N GLN A 74 18.56 -2.10 28.27
CA GLN A 74 19.77 -1.70 28.99
C GLN A 74 19.59 -1.99 30.47
N TRP A 75 20.26 -3.00 31.01
CA TRP A 75 20.04 -3.40 32.40
C TRP A 75 20.77 -2.48 33.40
N THR A 76 20.24 -2.37 34.62
CA THR A 76 20.85 -1.58 35.69
C THR A 76 21.41 -2.51 36.76
N VAL A 77 22.71 -2.42 37.02
CA VAL A 77 23.41 -3.09 38.13
C VAL A 77 23.19 -2.27 39.39
N PHE A 78 22.97 -2.94 40.52
CA PHE A 78 22.91 -2.31 41.83
C PHE A 78 23.89 -2.96 42.80
N LEU A 79 24.44 -2.16 43.70
CA LEU A 79 25.26 -2.59 44.83
C LEU A 79 24.63 -2.04 46.12
N ILE A 80 24.30 -2.93 47.06
CA ILE A 80 23.69 -2.56 48.34
C ILE A 80 24.64 -2.97 49.47
N SER A 81 25.06 -2.01 50.28
CA SER A 81 25.77 -2.27 51.54
C SER A 81 24.82 -2.09 52.73
N PHE A 82 24.85 -3.02 53.68
CA PHE A 82 24.02 -2.98 54.87
C PHE A 82 24.75 -3.53 56.10
N TRP A 83 24.27 -3.15 57.29
CA TRP A 83 24.78 -3.63 58.57
C TRP A 83 23.72 -4.48 59.28
N GLY A 84 24.11 -5.68 59.72
CA GLY A 84 23.27 -6.57 60.51
C GLY A 84 22.41 -7.54 59.69
N GLU A 85 22.27 -8.75 60.23
CA GLU A 85 21.66 -9.88 59.54
C GLU A 85 20.14 -9.72 59.29
N GLN A 86 19.43 -9.08 60.22
CA GLN A 86 17.98 -8.82 60.08
C GLN A 86 17.66 -7.87 58.92
N ILE A 87 18.54 -6.92 58.60
CA ILE A 87 18.39 -6.02 57.46
C ILE A 87 18.72 -6.78 56.17
N GLY A 88 19.78 -7.59 56.17
CA GLY A 88 20.12 -8.45 55.03
C GLY A 88 18.98 -9.38 54.59
N GLN A 89 18.27 -10.00 55.55
CA GLN A 89 17.10 -10.82 55.24
C GLN A 89 15.95 -10.03 54.61
N LYS A 90 15.75 -8.76 55.00
CA LYS A 90 14.75 -7.87 54.37
C LYS A 90 15.17 -7.50 52.95
N VAL A 91 16.43 -7.14 52.74
CA VAL A 91 16.99 -6.81 51.40
C VAL A 91 16.84 -8.00 50.46
N LYS A 92 17.18 -9.22 50.91
CA LYS A 92 17.04 -10.43 50.10
C LYS A 92 15.58 -10.70 49.71
N LYS A 93 14.63 -10.60 50.65
CA LYS A 93 13.19 -10.74 50.36
C LYS A 93 12.68 -9.70 49.36
N ILE A 94 13.20 -8.47 49.41
CA ILE A 94 12.85 -7.41 48.46
C ILE A 94 13.43 -7.74 47.07
N CYS A 95 14.67 -8.21 46.98
CA CYS A 95 15.27 -8.68 45.73
C CYS A 95 14.44 -9.81 45.10
N ASP A 96 14.06 -10.80 45.90
CA ASP A 96 13.22 -11.92 45.45
C ASP A 96 11.84 -11.46 44.95
N CYS A 97 11.22 -10.48 45.63
CA CYS A 97 9.92 -9.90 45.27
C CYS A 97 9.94 -9.17 43.92
N PHE A 98 11.04 -8.48 43.60
CA PHE A 98 11.19 -7.78 42.31
C PHE A 98 11.70 -8.69 41.18
N HIS A 99 11.98 -9.96 41.50
CA HIS A 99 12.64 -10.93 40.62
C HIS A 99 13.99 -10.42 40.10
N THR A 100 14.80 -9.83 40.98
CA THR A 100 16.16 -9.41 40.62
C THR A 100 17.11 -10.60 40.64
N HIS A 101 18.07 -10.61 39.71
CA HIS A 101 19.16 -11.59 39.75
C HIS A 101 20.22 -11.09 40.70
N THR A 102 20.43 -11.81 41.81
CA THR A 102 21.43 -11.46 42.83
C THR A 102 22.69 -12.31 42.69
N PHE A 103 23.84 -11.69 42.92
CA PHE A 103 25.16 -12.31 42.86
C PHE A 103 25.87 -12.19 44.21
N ALA A 104 26.59 -13.23 44.60
CA ALA A 104 27.43 -13.18 45.79
C ALA A 104 28.59 -12.21 45.56
N TYR A 105 28.84 -11.31 46.50
CA TYR A 105 29.92 -10.34 46.42
C TYR A 105 31.17 -10.91 47.13
N PRO A 106 32.25 -11.25 46.39
CA PRO A 106 33.52 -11.71 46.97
C PRO A 106 34.28 -10.59 47.69
N GLU A 107 34.66 -10.85 48.95
CA GLU A 107 35.34 -9.88 49.80
C GLU A 107 36.83 -9.73 49.42
N SER A 108 37.50 -10.84 49.08
CA SER A 108 38.91 -10.85 48.66
C SER A 108 39.12 -10.48 47.18
N SER A 109 40.27 -9.85 46.88
CA SER A 109 40.67 -9.57 45.50
C SER A 109 41.06 -10.85 44.74
N GLU A 110 41.65 -11.83 45.42
CA GLU A 110 42.08 -13.09 44.80
C GLU A 110 40.86 -13.93 44.37
N GLU A 111 39.83 -14.02 45.22
CA GLU A 111 38.57 -14.70 44.90
C GLU A 111 37.81 -14.03 43.74
N ARG A 112 37.89 -12.69 43.63
CA ARG A 112 37.32 -11.95 42.50
C ARG A 112 37.96 -12.35 41.18
N ASP A 113 39.29 -12.41 41.16
CA ASP A 113 40.04 -12.74 39.95
C ASP A 113 39.79 -14.19 39.53
N GLU A 114 39.69 -15.12 40.48
CA GLU A 114 39.34 -16.53 40.21
C GLU A 114 37.94 -16.67 39.62
N ILE A 115 36.93 -16.00 40.20
CA ILE A 115 35.54 -16.03 39.71
C ILE A 115 35.47 -15.40 38.31
N LEU A 116 36.13 -14.26 38.08
CA LEU A 116 36.16 -13.61 36.78
C LEU A 116 36.78 -14.50 35.70
N GLN A 117 37.91 -15.14 35.98
CA GLN A 117 38.52 -16.09 35.04
C GLN A 117 37.61 -17.31 34.78
N GLY A 118 36.93 -17.82 35.80
CA GLY A 118 35.96 -18.91 35.66
C GLY A 118 34.77 -18.53 34.78
N LEU A 119 34.20 -17.34 34.98
CA LEU A 119 33.10 -16.82 34.17
C LEU A 119 33.53 -16.59 32.72
N GLN A 120 34.72 -16.03 32.50
CA GLN A 120 35.25 -15.82 31.14
C GLN A 120 35.42 -17.14 30.37
N ARG A 121 35.96 -18.18 31.01
CA ARG A 121 36.07 -19.52 30.39
C ARG A 121 34.69 -20.08 30.04
N ARG A 122 33.74 -20.02 30.99
CA ARG A 122 32.38 -20.53 30.78
C ARG A 122 31.62 -19.76 29.69
N ILE A 123 31.81 -18.44 29.58
CA ILE A 123 31.26 -17.62 28.49
C ILE A 123 31.86 -18.05 27.16
N PHE A 124 33.17 -18.27 27.09
CA PHE A 124 33.83 -18.74 25.89
C PHE A 124 33.32 -20.11 25.42
N ASP A 125 33.18 -21.06 26.35
CA ASP A 125 32.66 -22.39 26.06
C ASP A 125 31.21 -22.33 25.55
N ILE A 126 30.33 -21.55 26.21
CA ILE A 126 28.94 -21.37 25.78
C ILE A 126 28.86 -20.72 24.40
N LYS A 127 29.65 -19.67 24.15
CA LYS A 127 29.69 -19.01 22.83
C LYS A 127 30.14 -19.98 21.74
N THR A 128 31.10 -20.85 22.05
CA THR A 128 31.58 -21.87 21.11
C THR A 128 30.47 -22.86 20.78
N VAL A 129 29.77 -23.40 21.80
CA VAL A 129 28.64 -24.32 21.59
C VAL A 129 27.52 -23.63 20.80
N LEU A 130 27.16 -22.40 21.16
CA LEU A 130 26.11 -21.64 20.49
C LEU A 130 26.41 -21.44 19.01
N SER A 131 27.62 -20.98 18.67
CA SER A 131 28.03 -20.79 17.27
C SER A 131 28.01 -22.09 16.46
N GLN A 132 28.41 -23.22 17.05
CA GLN A 132 28.35 -24.52 16.39
C GLN A 132 26.90 -24.96 16.14
N THR A 133 26.02 -24.78 17.12
CA THR A 133 24.59 -25.11 16.99
C THR A 133 23.90 -24.23 15.95
N GLU A 134 24.19 -22.93 15.93
CA GLU A 134 23.66 -22.00 14.92
C GLU A 134 24.12 -22.38 13.52
N CYS A 135 25.41 -22.68 13.33
CA CYS A 135 25.94 -23.12 12.05
C CYS A 135 25.24 -24.39 11.56
N TYR A 136 25.04 -25.37 12.44
CA TYR A 136 24.32 -26.60 12.12
C TYR A 136 22.86 -26.32 11.71
N MET A 137 22.14 -25.49 12.47
CA MET A 137 20.77 -25.10 12.16
C MET A 137 20.67 -24.36 10.82
N GLN A 138 21.59 -23.43 10.54
CA GLN A 138 21.64 -22.70 9.27
C GLN A 138 21.88 -23.64 8.08
N GLN A 139 22.77 -24.63 8.22
CA GLN A 139 22.98 -25.64 7.18
C GLN A 139 21.73 -26.49 6.92
N LEU A 140 21.04 -26.91 7.98
CA LEU A 140 19.78 -27.66 7.86
C LEU A 140 18.69 -26.82 7.18
N LEU A 141 18.59 -25.55 7.57
CA LEU A 141 17.61 -24.61 7.02
C LEU A 141 17.89 -24.35 5.53
N ALA A 142 19.14 -24.11 5.15
CA ALA A 142 19.54 -23.90 3.75
C ALA A 142 19.15 -25.09 2.86
N ARG A 143 19.41 -26.32 3.33
CA ARG A 143 19.01 -27.55 2.60
C ARG A 143 17.48 -27.63 2.45
N SER A 144 16.75 -27.31 3.51
CA SER A 144 15.28 -27.37 3.52
C SER A 144 14.65 -26.32 2.62
N VAL A 145 15.17 -25.09 2.63
CA VAL A 145 14.69 -23.97 1.80
C VAL A 145 14.85 -24.27 0.31
N CYS A 146 15.94 -24.93 -0.10
CA CYS A 146 16.14 -25.32 -1.50
C CYS A 146 15.07 -26.32 -2.00
N ALA A 147 14.62 -27.25 -1.14
CA ALA A 147 13.64 -28.28 -1.52
C ALA A 147 12.17 -27.80 -1.41
N LEU A 148 11.91 -26.81 -0.57
CA LEU A 148 10.56 -26.37 -0.21
C LEU A 148 9.67 -25.97 -1.41
N PRO A 149 10.13 -25.22 -2.44
CA PRO A 149 9.27 -24.83 -3.55
C PRO A 149 8.75 -26.02 -4.36
N GLN A 150 9.61 -27.01 -4.60
CA GLN A 150 9.24 -28.22 -5.33
C GLN A 150 8.21 -29.04 -4.55
N TRP A 151 8.43 -29.19 -3.24
CA TRP A 151 7.52 -29.90 -2.34
C TRP A 151 6.17 -29.20 -2.23
N ARG A 152 6.16 -27.87 -2.14
CA ARG A 152 4.93 -27.07 -2.13
C ARG A 152 4.07 -27.31 -3.36
N VAL A 153 4.68 -27.29 -4.56
CA VAL A 153 3.97 -27.57 -5.82
C VAL A 153 3.44 -29.00 -5.84
N CYS A 154 4.24 -29.98 -5.42
CA CYS A 154 3.82 -31.39 -5.36
C CYS A 154 2.61 -31.58 -4.43
N VAL A 155 2.69 -31.05 -3.20
CA VAL A 155 1.60 -31.13 -2.21
C VAL A 155 0.34 -30.44 -2.72
N GLN A 156 0.47 -29.25 -3.32
CA GLN A 156 -0.67 -28.53 -3.90
C GLN A 156 -1.35 -29.31 -5.03
N LYS A 157 -0.56 -29.93 -5.93
CA LYS A 157 -1.09 -30.79 -6.99
C LYS A 157 -1.80 -32.02 -6.43
N CYS A 158 -1.19 -32.73 -5.49
CA CYS A 158 -1.79 -33.91 -4.86
C CYS A 158 -3.11 -33.54 -4.15
N LYS A 159 -3.13 -32.42 -3.41
CA LYS A 159 -4.34 -31.91 -2.76
C LYS A 159 -5.43 -31.58 -3.79
N ALA A 160 -5.08 -30.93 -4.91
CA ALA A 160 -6.04 -30.60 -5.95
C ALA A 160 -6.66 -31.86 -6.58
N VAL A 161 -5.83 -32.87 -6.90
CA VAL A 161 -6.30 -34.16 -7.42
C VAL A 161 -7.24 -34.85 -6.43
N GLN A 162 -6.87 -34.93 -5.15
CA GLN A 162 -7.72 -35.53 -4.12
C GLN A 162 -9.03 -34.75 -3.94
N THR A 163 -9.00 -33.42 -4.05
CA THR A 163 -10.20 -32.58 -3.97
C THR A 163 -11.18 -32.88 -5.11
N VAL A 164 -10.66 -33.07 -6.34
CA VAL A 164 -11.48 -33.47 -7.50
C VAL A 164 -12.01 -34.89 -7.34
N LEU A 165 -11.19 -35.83 -6.85
CA LEU A 165 -11.62 -37.21 -6.59
C LEU A 165 -12.73 -37.29 -5.53
N ASN A 166 -12.71 -36.42 -4.53
CA ASN A 166 -13.76 -36.34 -3.50
C ASN A 166 -15.12 -35.87 -4.06
N LEU A 167 -15.15 -35.21 -5.21
CA LEU A 167 -16.40 -34.83 -5.89
C LEU A 167 -16.98 -35.99 -6.73
N CYS A 168 -16.22 -37.06 -6.96
CA CYS A 168 -16.63 -38.21 -7.75
C CYS A 168 -17.45 -39.19 -6.88
N SER A 169 -18.49 -39.80 -7.46
CA SER A 169 -19.28 -40.81 -6.76
C SER A 169 -18.64 -42.20 -6.93
N PRO A 170 -18.42 -42.95 -5.83
CA PRO A 170 -17.90 -44.31 -5.91
C PRO A 170 -19.02 -45.29 -6.32
N SER A 171 -18.79 -46.08 -7.36
CA SER A 171 -19.67 -47.21 -7.68
C SER A 171 -19.18 -48.47 -6.96
N VAL A 172 -20.05 -49.07 -6.13
CA VAL A 172 -19.74 -50.24 -5.29
C VAL A 172 -19.60 -51.52 -6.13
N THR A 173 -20.22 -51.58 -7.32
CA THR A 173 -20.28 -52.78 -8.16
C THR A 173 -19.04 -52.98 -9.04
N ASP A 174 -18.50 -51.90 -9.62
CA ASP A 174 -17.47 -52.01 -10.68
C ASP A 174 -16.09 -51.48 -10.29
N LYS A 175 -15.86 -51.10 -9.01
CA LYS A 175 -14.62 -50.41 -8.57
C LYS A 175 -14.28 -49.19 -9.44
N CYS A 176 -15.30 -48.53 -9.99
CA CYS A 176 -15.17 -47.37 -10.86
C CYS A 176 -15.60 -46.09 -10.11
N LEU A 177 -14.92 -44.98 -10.40
CA LEU A 177 -15.32 -43.65 -9.98
C LEU A 177 -16.10 -43.00 -11.12
N ILE A 178 -17.28 -42.47 -10.81
CA ILE A 178 -18.12 -41.78 -11.78
C ILE A 178 -18.02 -40.28 -11.49
N ALA A 179 -17.77 -39.50 -12.53
CA ALA A 179 -17.67 -38.04 -12.46
C ALA A 179 -18.49 -37.42 -13.58
N GLU A 180 -19.25 -36.37 -13.24
CA GLU A 180 -19.98 -35.55 -14.20
C GLU A 180 -19.27 -34.21 -14.32
N ALA A 181 -18.94 -33.80 -15.55
CA ALA A 181 -18.20 -32.57 -15.80
C ALA A 181 -18.64 -31.90 -17.10
N TRP A 182 -18.59 -30.57 -17.10
CA TRP A 182 -18.81 -29.77 -18.30
C TRP A 182 -17.54 -29.74 -19.16
N CYS A 183 -17.66 -30.08 -20.44
CA CYS A 183 -16.55 -30.06 -21.39
C CYS A 183 -16.98 -29.40 -22.70
N PRO A 184 -16.19 -28.47 -23.27
CA PRO A 184 -16.50 -27.87 -24.56
C PRO A 184 -16.46 -28.93 -25.67
N VAL A 185 -17.50 -28.95 -26.52
CA VAL A 185 -17.66 -29.94 -27.60
C VAL A 185 -16.50 -29.94 -28.59
N SER A 186 -15.79 -28.81 -28.74
CA SER A 186 -14.60 -28.70 -29.59
C SER A 186 -13.39 -29.49 -29.08
N LYS A 187 -13.25 -29.67 -27.77
CA LYS A 187 -12.11 -30.40 -27.16
C LYS A 187 -12.39 -31.89 -26.92
N LEU A 188 -13.58 -32.37 -27.29
CA LEU A 188 -14.02 -33.76 -27.11
C LEU A 188 -13.39 -34.77 -28.08
N LYS A 189 -12.44 -34.35 -28.93
CA LYS A 189 -11.72 -35.23 -29.86
C LYS A 189 -10.21 -35.21 -29.57
N SER A 190 -9.78 -36.06 -28.65
CA SER A 190 -8.39 -36.54 -28.48
C SER A 190 -8.40 -37.41 -27.22
N GLY A 191 -8.31 -38.73 -27.31
CA GLY A 191 -7.07 -39.41 -27.64
C GLY A 191 -6.50 -40.04 -26.36
N SER A 192 -7.24 -40.95 -25.73
CA SER A 192 -6.72 -41.88 -24.73
C SER A 192 -6.64 -43.27 -25.37
N SER A 193 -5.51 -43.95 -25.19
CA SER A 193 -5.28 -45.33 -25.65
C SER A 193 -6.01 -46.36 -24.77
N VAL A 194 -6.54 -45.93 -23.63
CA VAL A 194 -7.42 -46.70 -22.76
C VAL A 194 -8.83 -46.25 -23.08
N ASP A 195 -9.76 -47.21 -23.23
CA ASP A 195 -11.19 -46.97 -23.42
C ASP A 195 -11.77 -46.20 -22.22
N SER A 196 -11.52 -44.90 -22.17
CA SER A 196 -12.19 -44.01 -21.23
C SER A 196 -13.60 -43.79 -21.78
N PHE A 197 -14.54 -44.55 -21.24
CA PHE A 197 -15.96 -44.42 -21.56
C PHE A 197 -16.47 -43.07 -21.04
N TYR A 198 -16.60 -42.08 -21.92
CA TYR A 198 -17.36 -40.87 -21.63
C TYR A 198 -18.72 -40.97 -22.32
N ASN A 199 -19.78 -40.79 -21.55
CA ASN A 199 -21.13 -40.73 -22.08
C ASN A 199 -21.63 -39.29 -22.05
N ARG A 200 -22.27 -38.84 -23.13
CA ARG A 200 -22.90 -37.51 -23.15
C ARG A 200 -24.25 -37.61 -22.45
N LEU A 201 -24.34 -36.99 -21.28
CA LEU A 201 -25.57 -36.91 -20.52
C LEU A 201 -26.37 -35.65 -20.92
N PRO A 202 -27.69 -35.75 -21.16
CA PRO A 202 -28.54 -34.57 -21.27
C PRO A 202 -28.68 -33.94 -19.87
N ALA A 203 -28.14 -32.75 -19.69
CA ALA A 203 -28.18 -32.06 -18.41
C ALA A 203 -29.48 -31.24 -18.24
N PRO A 204 -30.13 -31.28 -17.06
CA PRO A 204 -31.31 -30.47 -16.76
C PRO A 204 -30.96 -29.01 -16.43
N THR A 205 -29.71 -28.71 -16.08
CA THR A 205 -29.23 -27.37 -15.72
C THR A 205 -28.51 -26.69 -16.89
N SER A 206 -28.50 -25.35 -16.88
CA SER A 206 -27.78 -24.57 -17.87
C SER A 206 -26.27 -24.79 -17.74
N PRO A 207 -25.56 -25.07 -18.85
CA PRO A 207 -24.10 -25.19 -18.84
C PRO A 207 -23.40 -23.87 -18.50
N PRO A 208 -22.15 -23.92 -18.02
CA PRO A 208 -21.34 -22.72 -17.80
C PRO A 208 -20.96 -22.05 -19.13
N THR A 209 -20.73 -20.73 -19.07
CA THR A 209 -20.21 -19.93 -20.17
C THR A 209 -18.69 -19.96 -20.24
N LEU A 210 -18.17 -20.05 -21.47
CA LEU A 210 -16.74 -20.01 -21.74
C LEU A 210 -16.50 -19.12 -22.96
N PHE A 211 -15.76 -18.04 -22.77
CA PHE A 211 -15.29 -17.18 -23.85
C PHE A 211 -13.80 -17.46 -24.13
N ASN A 212 -13.47 -17.71 -25.39
CA ASN A 212 -12.07 -17.83 -25.81
C ASN A 212 -11.50 -16.43 -26.00
N THR A 213 -10.68 -15.98 -25.06
CA THR A 213 -10.01 -14.68 -25.11
C THR A 213 -8.59 -14.82 -25.63
N ASN A 214 -8.09 -13.78 -26.30
CA ASN A 214 -6.68 -13.63 -26.66
C ASN A 214 -6.04 -12.57 -25.75
N SER A 215 -4.74 -12.29 -25.92
CA SER A 215 -4.03 -11.27 -25.10
C SER A 215 -4.65 -9.88 -25.21
N PHE A 216 -5.26 -9.56 -26.35
CA PHE A 216 -5.91 -8.28 -26.61
C PHE A 216 -7.29 -8.18 -25.93
N THR A 217 -8.13 -9.20 -26.08
CA THR A 217 -9.51 -9.22 -25.57
C THR A 217 -9.61 -9.62 -24.09
N SER A 218 -8.56 -10.21 -23.51
CA SER A 218 -8.59 -10.67 -22.11
C SER A 218 -8.87 -9.52 -21.14
N GLY A 219 -8.23 -8.36 -21.32
CA GLY A 219 -8.44 -7.20 -20.46
C GLY A 219 -9.88 -6.68 -20.51
N PHE A 220 -10.45 -6.56 -21.71
CA PHE A 220 -11.84 -6.13 -21.90
C PHE A 220 -12.84 -7.15 -21.35
N GLN A 221 -12.59 -8.44 -21.54
CA GLN A 221 -13.45 -9.49 -21.01
C GLN A 221 -13.44 -9.49 -19.48
N SER A 222 -12.27 -9.35 -18.84
CA SER A 222 -12.18 -9.27 -17.39
C SER A 222 -12.96 -8.08 -16.81
N ILE A 223 -13.05 -6.97 -17.54
CA ILE A 223 -13.86 -5.81 -17.15
C ILE A 223 -15.36 -6.14 -17.18
N VAL A 224 -15.82 -6.81 -18.24
CA VAL A 224 -17.23 -7.21 -18.37
C VAL A 224 -17.60 -8.29 -17.36
N ASP A 225 -16.75 -9.31 -17.18
CA ASP A 225 -16.97 -10.42 -16.24
C ASP A 225 -17.04 -9.93 -14.79
N ALA A 226 -16.34 -8.83 -14.46
CA ALA A 226 -16.40 -8.21 -13.14
C ALA A 226 -17.77 -7.57 -12.84
N TYR A 227 -18.51 -7.13 -13.86
CA TYR A 227 -19.90 -6.69 -13.69
C TYR A 227 -20.85 -7.88 -13.54
N GLY A 228 -20.62 -8.94 -14.32
CA GLY A 228 -21.36 -10.18 -14.21
C GLY A 228 -21.01 -11.15 -15.32
N ILE A 229 -21.09 -12.44 -15.01
CA ILE A 229 -20.89 -13.51 -15.99
C ILE A 229 -22.17 -13.66 -16.81
N ALA A 230 -22.03 -13.57 -18.14
CA ALA A 230 -23.15 -13.71 -19.07
C ALA A 230 -23.76 -15.13 -19.01
N SER A 231 -25.04 -15.22 -19.38
CA SER A 231 -25.78 -16.49 -19.45
C SER A 231 -25.33 -17.34 -20.63
N TYR A 232 -25.60 -18.65 -20.57
CA TYR A 232 -25.20 -19.57 -21.63
C TYR A 232 -25.80 -19.19 -22.99
N ARG A 233 -24.93 -18.99 -23.99
CA ARG A 233 -25.25 -18.52 -25.35
C ARG A 233 -25.89 -17.13 -25.42
N GLU A 234 -25.69 -16.30 -24.40
CA GLU A 234 -25.98 -14.88 -24.45
C GLU A 234 -24.95 -14.13 -25.32
N VAL A 235 -25.34 -12.96 -25.85
CA VAL A 235 -24.43 -12.09 -26.61
C VAL A 235 -23.37 -11.53 -25.68
N ASN A 236 -22.10 -11.66 -26.06
CA ASN A 236 -21.00 -11.13 -25.27
C ASN A 236 -20.95 -9.60 -25.36
N PRO A 237 -21.16 -8.85 -24.25
CA PRO A 237 -21.05 -7.39 -24.26
C PRO A 237 -19.63 -6.90 -24.54
N ALA A 238 -18.61 -7.71 -24.22
CA ALA A 238 -17.20 -7.34 -24.30
C ALA A 238 -16.77 -6.92 -25.71
N VAL A 239 -17.42 -7.46 -26.75
CA VAL A 239 -17.10 -7.10 -28.13
C VAL A 239 -17.42 -5.63 -28.41
N TYR A 240 -18.52 -5.12 -27.87
CA TYR A 240 -18.88 -3.70 -28.01
C TYR A 240 -18.00 -2.82 -27.13
N THR A 241 -17.69 -3.27 -25.90
CA THR A 241 -16.88 -2.48 -24.97
C THR A 241 -15.45 -2.25 -25.44
N ILE A 242 -14.90 -3.10 -26.32
CA ILE A 242 -13.58 -2.87 -26.92
C ILE A 242 -13.46 -1.49 -27.58
N ILE A 243 -14.53 -1.01 -28.22
CA ILE A 243 -14.55 0.29 -28.91
C ILE A 243 -15.28 1.35 -28.09
N THR A 244 -16.46 1.03 -27.56
CA THR A 244 -17.31 2.05 -26.91
C THR A 244 -16.68 2.58 -25.63
N PHE A 245 -16.02 1.73 -24.83
CA PHE A 245 -15.43 2.16 -23.58
C PHE A 245 -14.25 3.12 -23.78
N PRO A 246 -13.21 2.79 -24.58
CA PRO A 246 -12.13 3.73 -24.87
C PRO A 246 -12.60 5.00 -25.60
N PHE A 247 -13.63 4.91 -26.45
CA PHE A 247 -14.18 6.07 -27.14
C PHE A 247 -14.91 7.04 -26.19
N LEU A 248 -15.73 6.52 -25.26
CA LEU A 248 -16.39 7.37 -24.26
C LEU A 248 -15.38 8.05 -23.34
N PHE A 249 -14.31 7.34 -22.96
CA PHE A 249 -13.18 7.96 -22.25
C PHE A 249 -12.57 9.11 -23.06
N ALA A 250 -12.32 8.89 -24.35
CA ALA A 250 -11.73 9.90 -25.22
C ALA A 250 -12.61 11.14 -25.41
N VAL A 251 -13.93 11.01 -25.45
CA VAL A 251 -14.85 12.17 -25.50
C VAL A 251 -14.71 13.05 -24.26
N MET A 252 -14.47 12.44 -23.10
CA MET A 252 -14.31 13.14 -21.82
C MET A 252 -12.91 13.71 -21.60
N PHE A 253 -11.87 13.00 -22.05
CA PHE A 253 -10.48 13.38 -21.85
C PHE A 253 -9.89 14.22 -22.98
N GLY A 254 -10.55 14.21 -24.15
CA GLY A 254 -10.06 14.59 -25.48
C GLY A 254 -9.05 15.74 -25.55
N ASP A 255 -7.77 15.39 -25.42
CA ASP A 255 -6.62 16.27 -25.63
C ASP A 255 -5.58 15.49 -26.45
N VAL A 256 -5.07 16.13 -27.51
CA VAL A 256 -4.03 15.54 -28.37
C VAL A 256 -2.74 15.27 -27.60
N GLY A 257 -2.30 16.22 -26.77
CA GLY A 257 -1.04 16.14 -26.04
C GLY A 257 -1.06 15.07 -24.97
N HIS A 258 -2.09 15.06 -24.13
CA HIS A 258 -2.23 14.04 -23.09
C HIS A 258 -2.51 12.65 -23.68
N GLY A 259 -3.34 12.56 -24.73
CA GLY A 259 -3.57 11.32 -25.47
C GLY A 259 -2.28 10.75 -26.05
N PHE A 260 -1.42 11.60 -26.61
CA PHE A 260 -0.10 11.21 -27.13
C PHE A 260 0.81 10.61 -26.04
N LEU A 261 0.91 11.26 -24.87
CA LEU A 261 1.66 10.72 -23.74
C LEU A 261 1.13 9.35 -23.28
N MET A 262 -0.19 9.19 -23.19
CA MET A 262 -0.81 7.91 -22.86
C MET A 262 -0.49 6.83 -23.91
N THR A 263 -0.55 7.16 -25.21
CA THR A 263 -0.19 6.20 -26.27
C THR A 263 1.27 5.78 -26.21
N LEU A 264 2.19 6.71 -25.92
CA LEU A 264 3.62 6.38 -25.77
C LEU A 264 3.87 5.46 -24.58
N ALA A 265 3.25 5.74 -23.43
CA ALA A 265 3.36 4.89 -22.25
C ALA A 265 2.79 3.48 -22.50
N ALA A 266 1.64 3.40 -23.17
CA ALA A 266 1.04 2.11 -23.54
C ALA A 266 1.88 1.33 -24.56
N LEU A 267 2.45 2.02 -25.54
CA LEU A 267 3.32 1.42 -26.55
C LEU A 267 4.62 0.91 -25.93
N TRP A 268 5.21 1.65 -24.99
CA TRP A 268 6.36 1.19 -24.21
C TRP A 268 6.06 -0.13 -23.47
N MET A 269 4.90 -0.22 -22.79
CA MET A 269 4.48 -1.46 -22.12
C MET A 269 4.22 -2.63 -23.09
N LEU A 270 3.77 -2.34 -24.31
CA LEU A 270 3.56 -3.36 -25.35
C LEU A 270 4.89 -3.91 -25.88
N LEU A 271 5.88 -3.05 -26.06
CA LEU A 271 7.21 -3.47 -26.54
C LEU A 271 7.91 -4.36 -25.50
N GLU A 272 7.73 -4.05 -24.21
CA GLU A 272 8.34 -4.77 -23.10
C GLU A 272 7.58 -6.07 -22.73
N GLU A 273 6.57 -6.49 -23.51
CA GLU A 273 5.76 -7.66 -23.19
C GLU A 273 6.55 -8.98 -23.14
N ARG A 274 7.69 -9.04 -23.83
CA ARG A 274 8.57 -10.21 -23.87
C ARG A 274 9.42 -10.37 -22.60
N ASP A 275 9.55 -9.32 -21.79
CA ASP A 275 10.42 -9.32 -20.63
C ASP A 275 9.72 -9.95 -19.41
N GLN A 276 10.24 -11.08 -18.96
CA GLN A 276 9.64 -11.89 -17.89
C GLN A 276 9.54 -11.13 -16.56
N LYS A 277 10.50 -10.24 -16.27
CA LYS A 277 10.51 -9.42 -15.04
C LYS A 277 9.30 -8.50 -14.94
N MET A 278 8.83 -7.97 -16.07
CA MET A 278 7.67 -7.06 -16.11
C MET A 278 6.35 -7.81 -15.96
N ARG A 279 6.30 -9.08 -16.39
CA ARG A 279 5.15 -9.98 -16.18
C ARG A 279 5.04 -10.52 -14.75
N GLU A 280 6.18 -10.79 -14.12
CA GLU A 280 6.23 -11.42 -12.79
C GLU A 280 6.38 -10.40 -11.64
N SER A 281 6.19 -9.12 -11.92
CA SER A 281 6.23 -8.08 -10.89
C SER A 281 5.18 -8.35 -9.80
N THR A 282 5.63 -8.34 -8.55
CA THR A 282 4.78 -8.53 -7.36
C THR A 282 3.87 -7.32 -7.10
N ASN A 283 4.17 -6.16 -7.70
CA ASN A 283 3.42 -4.93 -7.47
C ASN A 283 2.03 -5.02 -8.11
N GLU A 284 0.99 -5.01 -7.28
CA GLU A 284 -0.41 -5.12 -7.70
C GLU A 284 -0.82 -4.02 -8.69
N MET A 285 -0.41 -2.78 -8.44
CA MET A 285 -0.67 -1.65 -9.34
C MET A 285 -0.09 -1.88 -10.72
N TRP A 286 1.14 -2.39 -10.79
CA TRP A 286 1.81 -2.66 -12.06
C TRP A 286 1.09 -3.76 -12.83
N ARG A 287 0.65 -4.83 -12.16
CA ARG A 287 -0.11 -5.92 -12.79
C ARG A 287 -1.41 -5.46 -13.41
N MET A 288 -2.11 -4.53 -12.76
CA MET A 288 -3.35 -3.94 -13.30
C MET A 288 -3.08 -3.13 -14.57
N ILE A 289 -2.11 -2.20 -14.52
CA ILE A 289 -1.76 -1.34 -15.66
C ILE A 289 -1.26 -2.20 -16.84
N PHE A 290 -0.40 -3.18 -16.57
CA PHE A 290 0.13 -4.08 -17.59
C PHE A 290 -0.94 -5.02 -18.17
N GLY A 291 -1.88 -5.48 -17.34
CA GLY A 291 -3.06 -6.24 -17.78
C GLY A 291 -3.98 -5.43 -18.71
N GLY A 292 -4.10 -4.13 -18.47
CA GLY A 292 -4.88 -3.18 -19.26
C GLY A 292 -4.12 -2.49 -20.41
N ARG A 293 -2.91 -2.94 -20.78
CA ARG A 293 -2.04 -2.25 -21.75
C ARG A 293 -2.70 -1.90 -23.09
N TYR A 294 -3.49 -2.82 -23.66
CA TYR A 294 -4.20 -2.57 -24.93
C TYR A 294 -5.36 -1.59 -24.77
N LEU A 295 -6.01 -1.59 -23.61
CA LEU A 295 -7.08 -0.65 -23.28
C LEU A 295 -6.54 0.77 -23.15
N ILE A 296 -5.40 0.95 -22.48
CA ILE A 296 -4.74 2.27 -22.36
C ILE A 296 -4.28 2.77 -23.74
N LEU A 297 -3.79 1.87 -24.60
CA LEU A 297 -3.42 2.20 -25.98
C LEU A 297 -4.61 2.75 -26.79
N LEU A 298 -5.75 2.05 -26.74
CA LEU A 298 -6.98 2.48 -27.41
C LEU A 298 -7.53 3.78 -26.85
N MET A 299 -7.48 3.98 -25.53
CA MET A 299 -7.90 5.22 -24.87
C MET A 299 -7.04 6.41 -25.33
N GLY A 300 -5.72 6.22 -25.41
CA GLY A 300 -4.81 7.25 -25.91
C GLY A 300 -5.07 7.58 -27.38
N LEU A 301 -5.24 6.57 -28.24
CA LEU A 301 -5.47 6.79 -29.69
C LEU A 301 -6.79 7.49 -29.96
N PHE A 302 -7.88 7.09 -29.27
CA PHE A 302 -9.15 7.81 -29.42
C PHE A 302 -9.09 9.20 -28.80
N SER A 303 -8.34 9.41 -27.70
CA SER A 303 -8.15 10.76 -27.13
C SER A 303 -7.43 11.69 -28.09
N ILE A 304 -6.45 11.19 -28.85
CA ILE A 304 -5.80 11.98 -29.91
C ILE A 304 -6.82 12.36 -30.98
N TYR A 305 -7.67 11.42 -31.39
CA TYR A 305 -8.71 11.69 -32.39
C TYR A 305 -9.73 12.72 -31.89
N THR A 306 -10.30 12.54 -30.70
CA THR A 306 -11.28 13.48 -30.14
C THR A 306 -10.65 14.84 -29.81
N GLY A 307 -9.42 14.86 -29.27
CA GLY A 307 -8.68 16.10 -29.06
C GLY A 307 -8.38 16.85 -30.35
N ALA A 308 -8.12 16.14 -31.46
CA ALA A 308 -7.96 16.75 -32.77
C ALA A 308 -9.30 17.28 -33.32
N VAL A 309 -10.42 16.62 -33.03
CA VAL A 309 -11.76 17.17 -33.33
C VAL A 309 -12.04 18.41 -32.49
N TYR A 310 -11.62 18.45 -31.23
CA TYR A 310 -11.75 19.64 -30.37
C TYR A 310 -10.74 20.74 -30.71
N ASN A 311 -9.72 20.43 -31.52
CA ASN A 311 -8.58 21.31 -31.78
C ASN A 311 -7.84 21.74 -30.51
N GLU A 312 -7.74 20.87 -29.50
CA GLU A 312 -7.04 21.16 -28.24
C GLU A 312 -5.79 20.29 -28.06
N CYS A 313 -4.67 20.95 -27.77
CA CYS A 313 -3.41 20.30 -27.40
C CYS A 313 -2.78 21.03 -26.21
N PHE A 314 -2.71 20.37 -25.05
CA PHE A 314 -2.19 20.97 -23.81
C PHE A 314 -2.83 22.34 -23.49
N SER A 315 -4.15 22.41 -23.55
CA SER A 315 -4.91 23.65 -23.29
C SER A 315 -4.62 24.79 -24.30
N LYS A 316 -4.11 24.45 -25.49
CA LYS A 316 -3.94 25.39 -26.60
C LYS A 316 -4.68 24.93 -27.85
N GLY A 317 -5.40 25.84 -28.47
CA GLY A 317 -5.97 25.70 -29.81
C GLY A 317 -4.93 25.32 -30.87
N LEU A 318 -5.16 24.21 -31.58
CA LEU A 318 -4.45 23.86 -32.80
C LEU A 318 -5.10 24.60 -33.98
N SER A 319 -4.31 25.26 -34.82
CA SER A 319 -4.77 25.93 -36.03
C SER A 319 -4.15 25.32 -37.30
N PRO A 320 -4.44 24.02 -37.60
CA PRO A 320 -3.82 23.34 -38.73
C PRO A 320 -4.28 23.88 -40.08
N LEU A 321 -5.53 24.36 -40.16
CA LEU A 321 -6.16 24.92 -41.35
C LEU A 321 -6.63 26.35 -41.07
N PRO A 322 -6.69 27.22 -42.11
CA PRO A 322 -7.20 28.58 -41.94
C PRO A 322 -8.66 28.54 -41.48
N SER A 323 -9.00 29.43 -40.53
CA SER A 323 -10.37 29.59 -40.06
C SER A 323 -11.28 30.04 -41.20
N GLY A 324 -12.54 29.56 -41.17
CA GLY A 324 -13.56 29.98 -42.12
C GLY A 324 -14.09 31.40 -41.87
N TRP A 325 -13.65 32.02 -40.77
CA TRP A 325 -14.03 33.36 -40.36
C TRP A 325 -12.90 34.37 -40.58
N HIS A 326 -13.26 35.53 -41.14
CA HIS A 326 -12.32 36.60 -41.41
C HIS A 326 -12.80 37.95 -40.89
N LEU A 327 -11.92 38.66 -40.18
CA LEU A 327 -12.20 39.98 -39.60
C LEU A 327 -12.14 41.12 -40.62
N LYS A 328 -11.32 40.97 -41.68
CA LYS A 328 -11.02 42.06 -42.65
C LYS A 328 -12.26 42.66 -43.33
N PRO A 329 -13.23 41.86 -43.82
CA PRO A 329 -14.42 42.41 -44.46
C PRO A 329 -15.30 43.21 -43.50
N MET A 330 -15.27 42.88 -42.20
CA MET A 330 -16.03 43.60 -41.19
C MET A 330 -15.42 44.96 -40.86
N ILE A 331 -14.08 45.03 -40.76
CA ILE A 331 -13.33 46.30 -40.61
C ILE A 331 -13.63 47.23 -41.78
N GLN A 332 -13.69 46.71 -43.01
CA GLN A 332 -14.00 47.49 -44.20
C GLN A 332 -15.46 47.94 -44.26
N HIS A 333 -16.41 47.11 -43.79
CA HIS A 333 -17.82 47.45 -43.85
C HIS A 333 -18.24 48.51 -42.81
N TYR A 334 -17.70 48.42 -41.58
CA TYR A 334 -18.05 49.32 -40.47
C TYR A 334 -16.98 50.37 -40.15
N ASN A 335 -15.88 50.40 -40.91
CA ASN A 335 -14.76 51.32 -40.74
C ASN A 335 -14.20 51.33 -39.29
N TRP A 336 -14.01 50.15 -38.71
CA TRP A 336 -13.48 49.99 -37.35
C TRP A 336 -12.04 50.51 -37.26
N SER A 337 -11.80 51.48 -36.39
CA SER A 337 -10.45 51.96 -36.04
C SER A 337 -9.81 51.08 -34.96
N ASP A 338 -8.49 51.11 -34.84
CA ASP A 338 -7.75 50.38 -33.79
C ASP A 338 -8.25 50.77 -32.37
N ASP A 339 -8.70 52.01 -32.18
CA ASP A 339 -9.31 52.46 -30.93
C ASP A 339 -10.65 51.75 -30.66
N THR A 340 -11.50 51.57 -31.67
CA THR A 340 -12.79 50.87 -31.51
C THR A 340 -12.63 49.38 -31.21
N LEU A 341 -11.57 48.73 -31.71
CA LEU A 341 -11.24 47.33 -31.41
C LEU A 341 -10.74 47.14 -29.97
N ARG A 342 -10.06 48.16 -29.42
CA ARG A 342 -9.52 48.13 -28.06
C ARG A 342 -10.53 48.56 -27.00
N GLU A 343 -11.44 49.49 -27.34
CA GLU A 343 -12.50 49.96 -26.45
C GLU A 343 -13.63 48.93 -26.30
N ASN A 344 -13.95 48.19 -27.36
CA ASN A 344 -15.05 47.23 -27.35
C ASN A 344 -14.56 45.80 -27.12
N GLN A 345 -14.77 45.31 -25.91
CA GLN A 345 -14.35 43.98 -25.47
C GLN A 345 -15.21 42.82 -26.06
N TYR A 346 -16.33 43.13 -26.72
CA TYR A 346 -17.32 42.14 -27.20
C TYR A 346 -17.82 42.43 -28.62
N LEU A 347 -16.92 42.59 -29.58
CA LEU A 347 -17.30 42.65 -30.99
C LEU A 347 -17.61 41.24 -31.50
N ALA A 348 -18.87 40.99 -31.85
CA ALA A 348 -19.30 39.75 -32.50
C ALA A 348 -19.13 39.86 -34.02
N LEU A 349 -18.74 38.76 -34.67
CA LEU A 349 -18.64 38.69 -36.12
C LEU A 349 -20.04 38.47 -36.73
N ASP A 350 -20.45 39.35 -37.63
CA ASP A 350 -21.74 39.21 -38.33
C ASP A 350 -21.61 38.33 -39.58
N PRO A 351 -22.27 37.15 -39.63
CA PRO A 351 -22.16 36.23 -40.77
C PRO A 351 -22.85 36.76 -42.04
N ASN A 352 -23.70 37.78 -41.93
CA ASN A 352 -24.43 38.37 -43.06
C ASN A 352 -23.54 39.29 -43.94
N VAL A 353 -22.38 39.70 -43.42
CA VAL A 353 -21.44 40.55 -44.16
C VAL A 353 -20.62 39.69 -45.13
N THR A 354 -20.61 40.09 -46.39
CA THR A 354 -19.95 39.33 -47.47
C THR A 354 -18.46 39.13 -47.17
N GLY A 355 -18.02 37.87 -47.16
CA GLY A 355 -16.62 37.49 -46.94
C GLY A 355 -16.22 37.25 -45.48
N VAL A 356 -17.09 37.56 -44.50
CA VAL A 356 -16.84 37.29 -43.07
C VAL A 356 -16.88 35.79 -42.77
N PHE A 357 -17.84 35.06 -43.35
CA PHE A 357 -17.91 33.60 -43.30
C PHE A 357 -17.74 33.02 -44.71
N GLN A 358 -16.64 32.28 -44.94
CA GLN A 358 -16.33 31.70 -46.26
C GLN A 358 -16.70 30.22 -46.38
N GLY A 359 -17.00 29.55 -45.25
CA GLY A 359 -17.45 28.15 -45.24
C GLY A 359 -17.16 27.44 -43.91
N PRO A 360 -17.72 26.23 -43.72
CA PRO A 360 -17.48 25.43 -42.52
C PRO A 360 -16.04 24.95 -42.44
N TYR A 361 -15.52 24.83 -41.22
CA TYR A 361 -14.19 24.27 -40.97
C TYR A 361 -14.14 22.80 -41.41
N PRO A 362 -13.12 22.38 -42.18
CA PRO A 362 -13.10 21.05 -42.81
C PRO A 362 -12.95 19.87 -41.84
N PHE A 363 -12.35 20.06 -40.66
CA PHE A 363 -12.19 18.99 -39.66
C PHE A 363 -12.10 19.56 -38.24
N GLY A 364 -13.02 19.16 -37.36
CA GLY A 364 -13.04 19.61 -35.97
C GLY A 364 -13.72 20.96 -35.77
N ILE A 365 -13.52 21.55 -34.60
CA ILE A 365 -14.10 22.84 -34.20
C ILE A 365 -13.17 23.97 -34.66
N ASP A 366 -13.72 25.02 -35.26
CA ASP A 366 -12.93 26.18 -35.71
C ASP A 366 -12.16 26.82 -34.54
N PRO A 367 -10.85 27.09 -34.64
CA PRO A 367 -10.03 27.62 -33.55
C PRO A 367 -10.54 28.93 -32.90
N LEU A 368 -11.36 29.71 -33.61
CA LEU A 368 -12.02 30.90 -33.03
C LEU A 368 -13.08 30.55 -31.96
N SER A 369 -13.45 29.28 -31.80
CA SER A 369 -14.35 28.83 -30.74
C SER A 369 -13.75 28.94 -29.34
N GLU A 370 -12.42 29.06 -29.17
CA GLU A 370 -11.82 29.40 -27.87
C GLU A 370 -12.36 30.75 -27.36
N VAL A 371 -12.52 31.73 -28.26
CA VAL A 371 -13.13 33.03 -27.96
C VAL A 371 -14.61 32.85 -27.63
N LEU A 372 -15.28 31.89 -28.27
CA LEU A 372 -16.68 31.55 -28.02
C LEU A 372 -16.87 30.89 -26.64
N TRP A 373 -15.91 30.13 -26.13
CA TRP A 373 -15.95 29.58 -24.75
C TRP A 373 -15.81 30.70 -23.70
N VAL A 374 -14.88 31.64 -23.93
CA VAL A 374 -14.73 32.85 -23.12
C VAL A 374 -15.97 33.74 -23.21
N MET A 375 -16.59 33.85 -24.39
CA MET A 375 -17.80 34.64 -24.61
C MET A 375 -19.04 33.97 -24.02
N VAL A 376 -19.26 32.66 -24.17
CA VAL A 376 -20.48 31.98 -23.70
C VAL A 376 -20.56 31.92 -22.19
N MET A 377 -19.47 31.56 -21.49
CA MET A 377 -19.47 31.53 -20.03
C MET A 377 -19.54 32.93 -19.41
N ARG A 378 -18.99 33.97 -20.08
CA ARG A 378 -19.01 35.36 -19.61
C ARG A 378 -20.32 36.09 -19.96
N ILE A 379 -20.94 35.80 -21.11
CA ILE A 379 -22.25 36.35 -21.53
C ILE A 379 -23.38 35.78 -20.67
N SER A 380 -23.34 34.47 -20.36
CA SER A 380 -24.34 33.89 -19.45
C SER A 380 -24.28 34.53 -18.05
N LEU A 381 -23.09 34.97 -17.61
CA LEU A 381 -22.90 35.75 -16.37
C LEU A 381 -23.19 37.25 -16.51
N SER A 382 -23.25 37.82 -17.73
CA SER A 382 -23.43 39.27 -17.94
C SER A 382 -24.89 39.69 -18.13
N TRP A 383 -25.82 38.75 -18.28
CA TRP A 383 -27.26 39.04 -18.37
C TRP A 383 -27.79 39.45 -16.99
N GLN A 384 -27.83 40.76 -16.72
CA GLN A 384 -28.46 41.28 -15.51
C GLN A 384 -29.99 41.29 -15.65
N GLY A 385 -30.65 40.44 -14.86
CA GLY A 385 -32.11 40.38 -14.77
C GLY A 385 -32.62 39.05 -14.19
N TYR A 386 -33.85 39.05 -13.66
CA TYR A 386 -34.48 37.86 -13.07
C TYR A 386 -34.64 36.71 -14.10
N ILE A 387 -34.95 37.05 -15.35
CA ILE A 387 -35.11 36.08 -16.45
C ILE A 387 -33.77 35.46 -16.87
N GLY A 388 -32.69 36.26 -16.87
CA GLY A 388 -31.33 35.77 -17.16
C GLY A 388 -30.85 34.76 -16.11
N SER A 389 -31.12 35.02 -14.84
CA SER A 389 -30.82 34.09 -13.73
C SER A 389 -31.56 32.76 -13.86
N VAL A 390 -32.83 32.76 -14.27
CA VAL A 390 -33.61 31.53 -14.46
C VAL A 390 -33.08 30.70 -15.63
N ILE A 391 -32.75 31.33 -16.77
CA ILE A 391 -32.18 30.62 -17.92
C ILE A 391 -30.78 30.08 -17.61
N LEU A 392 -29.94 30.87 -16.94
CA LEU A 392 -28.65 30.44 -16.43
C LEU A 392 -28.80 29.23 -15.49
N ALA A 393 -29.76 29.26 -14.56
CA ALA A 393 -30.01 28.16 -13.64
C ALA A 393 -30.43 26.86 -14.37
N VAL A 394 -31.21 26.95 -15.45
CA VAL A 394 -31.61 25.77 -16.24
C VAL A 394 -30.44 25.20 -17.04
N ILE A 395 -29.67 26.06 -17.72
CA ILE A 395 -28.48 25.62 -18.49
C ILE A 395 -27.42 25.06 -17.54
N PHE A 396 -27.19 25.73 -16.42
CA PHE A 396 -26.28 25.27 -15.38
C PHE A 396 -26.79 23.99 -14.72
N SER A 397 -28.09 23.81 -14.52
CA SER A 397 -28.66 22.57 -13.98
C SER A 397 -28.48 21.39 -14.94
N PHE A 398 -28.64 21.60 -16.25
CA PHE A 398 -28.36 20.57 -17.25
C PHE A 398 -26.87 20.24 -17.30
N PHE A 399 -26.00 21.25 -17.31
CA PHE A 399 -24.55 21.08 -17.23
C PHE A 399 -24.12 20.40 -15.93
N ALA A 400 -24.72 20.75 -14.79
CA ALA A 400 -24.47 20.17 -13.48
C ALA A 400 -24.95 18.72 -13.41
N MET A 401 -26.11 18.39 -13.96
CA MET A 401 -26.58 17.01 -14.06
C MET A 401 -25.69 16.17 -14.97
N LEU A 402 -25.21 16.74 -16.07
CA LEU A 402 -24.31 16.05 -16.99
C LEU A 402 -22.92 15.84 -16.37
N THR A 403 -22.38 16.85 -15.68
CA THR A 403 -21.12 16.74 -14.93
C THR A 403 -21.24 15.81 -13.73
N VAL A 404 -22.34 15.83 -12.98
CA VAL A 404 -22.61 14.87 -11.88
C VAL A 404 -22.80 13.47 -12.42
N SER A 405 -23.51 13.27 -13.54
CA SER A 405 -23.61 11.95 -14.18
C SER A 405 -22.25 11.45 -14.63
N ILE A 406 -21.43 12.31 -15.22
CA ILE A 406 -20.06 11.99 -15.62
C ILE A 406 -19.18 11.68 -14.40
N LEU A 407 -19.30 12.47 -13.32
CA LEU A 407 -18.59 12.22 -12.07
C LEU A 407 -19.05 10.93 -11.40
N LEU A 408 -20.34 10.59 -11.44
CA LEU A 408 -20.86 9.30 -10.97
C LEU A 408 -20.36 8.14 -11.82
N VAL A 409 -20.19 8.33 -13.13
CA VAL A 409 -19.56 7.33 -14.01
C VAL A 409 -18.06 7.19 -13.70
N MET A 410 -17.35 8.29 -13.43
CA MET A 410 -15.93 8.28 -13.08
C MET A 410 -15.67 7.74 -11.67
N GLU A 411 -16.53 8.07 -10.71
CA GLU A 411 -16.51 7.53 -9.36
C GLU A 411 -16.97 6.07 -9.37
N GLY A 412 -17.91 5.71 -10.24
CA GLY A 412 -18.24 4.32 -10.56
C GLY A 412 -17.05 3.57 -11.17
N LEU A 413 -16.26 4.22 -12.03
CA LEU A 413 -15.02 3.67 -12.59
C LEU A 413 -13.90 3.55 -11.54
N SER A 414 -13.80 4.51 -10.62
CA SER A 414 -12.88 4.52 -9.49
C SER A 414 -13.23 3.45 -8.47
N ALA A 415 -14.51 3.33 -8.10
CA ALA A 415 -15.04 2.26 -7.27
C ALA A 415 -14.93 0.90 -7.97
N PHE A 416 -15.04 0.84 -9.30
CA PHE A 416 -14.77 -0.34 -10.11
C PHE A 416 -13.30 -0.76 -10.05
N LEU A 417 -12.36 0.18 -10.15
CA LEU A 417 -10.94 -0.07 -9.90
C LEU A 417 -10.67 -0.52 -8.45
N HIS A 418 -11.46 -0.01 -7.50
CA HIS A 418 -11.42 -0.42 -6.09
C HIS A 418 -12.08 -1.78 -5.83
N ALA A 419 -13.04 -2.21 -6.65
CA ALA A 419 -13.66 -3.53 -6.62
C ALA A 419 -12.75 -4.57 -7.29
N LEU A 420 -12.05 -4.19 -8.35
CA LEU A 420 -10.92 -4.95 -8.92
C LEU A 420 -9.86 -5.23 -7.84
N ARG A 421 -9.57 -4.26 -6.96
CA ARG A 421 -8.66 -4.45 -5.81
C ARG A 421 -9.15 -5.49 -4.77
N LEU A 422 -10.46 -5.76 -4.69
CA LEU A 422 -11.06 -6.69 -3.72
C LEU A 422 -11.26 -8.11 -4.28
N HIS A 423 -11.27 -8.27 -5.60
CA HIS A 423 -11.55 -9.54 -6.28
C HIS A 423 -10.27 -10.30 -6.71
N TRP A 424 -9.10 -9.74 -6.40
CA TRP A 424 -7.76 -10.33 -6.56
C TRP A 424 -7.03 -10.31 -5.23
#